data_AF-R7S931-F1
#
_entry.id   AF-R7S931-F1
#
_cell.length_a   1.000
_cell.length_b   1.000
_cell.length_c   1.000
_cell.angle_alpha   90.00
_cell.angle_beta   90.00
_cell.angle_gamma   90.00
#
_symmetry.space_group_name_H-M   'P 1'
#
loop_
_entity.id
_entity.type
_entity.pdbx_description
1 polymer ?
#
loop_
_entity_poly.entity_id
_entity_poly.type
_entity_poly.pdbx_seq_one_letter_code
_entity_poly.pdbx_strand_id
1 'polypeptide(L)'
;TKKISVSDRALVQDVIPYMDILTNLVDKFRKDEKLAPSVRAAAQRGRVILDKYYTLTDETIIYRLAMILHPGHKLRYFRDENWPEEWITEAVELLRAEWRAYYK
;
A
#
# COMPACT_ATOMS: atom_id res chain seq x y z
N THR A 1 -7.82 3.68 -17.62
CA THR A 1 -6.64 2.79 -17.63
C THR A 1 -5.32 3.50 -17.38
N LYS A 2 -5.10 4.73 -17.89
CA LYS A 2 -3.87 5.54 -17.70
C LYS A 2 -3.50 5.94 -16.25
N LYS A 3 -4.20 5.46 -15.23
CA LYS A 3 -3.89 5.77 -13.82
C LYS A 3 -2.90 4.77 -13.20
N ILE A 4 -2.95 3.51 -13.64
CA ILE A 4 -2.22 2.38 -13.04
C ILE A 4 -1.22 1.76 -14.05
N SER A 5 -1.22 2.24 -15.30
CA SER A 5 -0.33 1.75 -16.35
C SER A 5 -0.04 2.89 -17.34
N VAL A 6 1.12 3.51 -17.13
CA VAL A 6 1.74 4.55 -17.97
C VAL A 6 3.26 4.43 -17.87
N SER A 7 3.97 4.80 -18.93
CA SER A 7 5.44 4.67 -19.02
C SER A 7 6.20 5.98 -18.77
N ASP A 8 5.49 7.11 -18.65
CA ASP A 8 6.06 8.46 -18.59
C ASP A 8 6.32 8.96 -17.15
N ARG A 9 5.90 8.19 -16.14
CA ARG A 9 6.14 8.51 -14.72
C ARG A 9 6.27 7.26 -13.87
N ALA A 10 6.93 7.39 -12.72
CA ALA A 10 6.98 6.34 -11.72
C ALA A 10 5.57 6.04 -11.18
N LEU A 11 5.27 4.75 -10.94
CA LEU A 11 4.00 4.29 -10.37
C LEU A 11 4.19 3.50 -9.07
N VAL A 12 5.44 3.22 -8.67
CA VAL A 12 5.77 2.38 -7.51
C VAL A 12 5.18 2.97 -6.23
N GLN A 13 5.26 4.30 -6.07
CA GLN A 13 4.69 5.00 -4.91
C GLN A 13 3.16 4.97 -4.86
N ASP A 14 2.48 4.67 -5.97
CA ASP A 14 1.02 4.63 -6.05
C ASP A 14 0.46 3.24 -5.72
N VAL A 15 1.30 2.19 -5.70
CA VAL A 15 0.86 0.79 -5.53
C VAL A 15 0.18 0.55 -4.18
N ILE A 16 0.83 0.91 -3.07
CA ILE A 16 0.27 0.76 -1.72
C ILE A 16 -1.02 1.58 -1.57
N PRO A 17 -1.06 2.88 -1.94
CA PRO A 17 -2.31 3.65 -1.93
C PRO A 17 -3.46 3.02 -2.71
N TYR A 18 -3.20 2.45 -3.89
CA TYR A 18 -4.25 1.76 -4.63
C TYR A 18 -4.68 0.47 -3.95
N MET A 19 -3.77 -0.30 -3.36
CA MET A 19 -4.10 -1.49 -2.59
C MET A 19 -4.94 -1.15 -1.35
N ASP A 20 -4.62 -0.07 -0.64
CA ASP A 20 -5.38 0.41 0.53
C ASP A 20 -6.81 0.80 0.14
N ILE A 21 -6.97 1.54 -0.97
CA ILE A 21 -8.28 1.91 -1.51
C ILE A 21 -9.10 0.67 -1.86
N LEU A 22 -8.50 -0.31 -2.56
CA LEU A 22 -9.19 -1.53 -2.95
C LEU A 22 -9.57 -2.38 -1.74
N THR A 23 -8.68 -2.50 -0.77
CA THR A 23 -8.88 -3.24 0.48
C THR A 23 -10.05 -2.64 1.27
N ASN A 24 -10.04 -1.33 1.46
CA ASN A 24 -11.11 -0.60 2.12
C ASN A 24 -12.46 -0.78 1.40
N LEU A 25 -12.47 -0.80 0.07
CA LEU A 25 -13.69 -1.01 -0.72
C LEU A 25 -14.26 -2.42 -0.53
N VAL A 26 -13.42 -3.46 -0.65
CA VAL A 26 -13.91 -4.85 -0.50
C VAL A 26 -14.31 -5.15 0.94
N ASP A 27 -13.66 -4.55 1.94
CA ASP A 27 -14.07 -4.69 3.33
C ASP A 27 -15.42 -4.04 3.59
N LYS A 28 -15.71 -2.89 2.98
CA LYS A 28 -17.05 -2.27 3.03
C LYS A 28 -18.11 -3.18 2.42
N PHE A 29 -17.88 -3.70 1.20
CA PHE A 29 -18.84 -4.58 0.54
C PHE A 29 -19.07 -5.89 1.28
N ARG A 30 -18.02 -6.45 1.88
CA ARG A 30 -18.15 -7.66 2.69
C ARG A 30 -19.03 -7.44 3.91
N LYS A 31 -18.89 -6.29 4.58
CA LYS A 31 -19.60 -5.96 5.83
C LYS A 31 -21.01 -5.41 5.60
N ASP A 32 -21.36 -5.00 4.37
CA ASP A 32 -22.66 -4.42 4.06
C ASP A 32 -23.75 -5.49 3.94
N GLU A 33 -24.57 -5.63 4.98
CA GLU A 33 -25.68 -6.59 5.03
C GLU A 33 -26.80 -6.31 4.02
N LYS A 34 -26.84 -5.14 3.40
CA LYS A 34 -27.82 -4.80 2.36
C LYS A 34 -27.47 -5.44 1.02
N LEU A 35 -26.22 -5.87 0.83
CA LEU A 35 -25.77 -6.51 -0.39
C LEU A 35 -26.14 -8.00 -0.42
N ALA A 36 -26.36 -8.52 -1.63
CA ALA A 36 -26.64 -9.93 -1.83
C ALA A 36 -25.51 -10.81 -1.24
N PRO A 37 -25.82 -11.98 -0.65
CA PRO A 37 -24.81 -12.88 -0.09
C PRO A 37 -23.69 -13.25 -1.07
N SER A 38 -24.00 -13.37 -2.36
CA SER A 38 -23.02 -13.64 -3.42
C SER A 38 -22.00 -12.52 -3.59
N VAL A 39 -22.43 -11.25 -3.50
CA VAL A 39 -21.55 -10.08 -3.60
C VAL A 39 -20.62 -10.01 -2.39
N ARG A 40 -21.15 -10.24 -1.17
CA ARG A 40 -20.33 -10.28 0.04
C ARG A 40 -19.31 -11.41 0.01
N ALA A 41 -19.70 -12.58 -0.48
CA ALA A 41 -18.81 -13.73 -0.66
C ALA A 41 -17.71 -13.45 -1.71
N ALA A 42 -18.06 -12.77 -2.82
CA ALA A 42 -17.09 -12.33 -3.82
C ALA A 42 -16.10 -11.31 -3.23
N ALA A 43 -16.59 -10.34 -2.44
CA ALA A 43 -15.75 -9.37 -1.76
C ALA A 43 -14.79 -10.04 -0.75
N GLN A 44 -15.26 -11.02 0.02
CA GLN A 44 -14.39 -11.82 0.90
C GLN A 44 -13.29 -12.55 0.12
N ARG A 45 -13.60 -13.14 -1.04
CA ARG A 45 -12.58 -13.77 -1.89
C ARG A 45 -11.59 -12.76 -2.45
N GLY A 46 -12.07 -11.60 -2.91
CA GLY A 46 -11.24 -10.49 -3.37
C GLY A 46 -10.29 -9.99 -2.29
N ARG A 47 -10.77 -9.90 -1.04
CA ARG A 47 -9.97 -9.51 0.13
C ARG A 47 -8.78 -10.45 0.37
N VAL A 48 -8.99 -11.76 0.26
CA VAL A 48 -7.91 -12.77 0.42
C VAL A 48 -6.85 -12.62 -0.67
N ILE A 49 -7.26 -12.33 -1.91
CA ILE A 49 -6.32 -12.10 -3.01
C ILE A 49 -5.53 -10.81 -2.76
N LEU A 50 -6.19 -9.74 -2.31
CA LEU A 50 -5.53 -8.48 -1.97
C LEU A 50 -4.50 -8.68 -0.84
N ASP A 51 -4.82 -9.42 0.22
CA ASP A 51 -3.86 -9.74 1.29
C ASP A 51 -2.60 -10.41 0.73
N LYS A 52 -2.78 -11.42 -0.14
CA LYS A 52 -1.66 -12.12 -0.76
C LYS A 52 -0.71 -11.17 -1.47
N TYR A 53 -1.24 -10.26 -2.29
CA TYR A 53 -0.41 -9.32 -3.04
C TYR A 53 0.12 -8.17 -2.19
N TYR A 54 -0.60 -7.78 -1.15
CA TYR A 54 -0.14 -6.78 -0.18
C TYR A 54 1.11 -7.28 0.55
N THR A 55 1.11 -8.54 1.03
CA THR A 55 2.29 -9.16 1.65
C THR A 55 3.52 -9.15 0.73
N LEU A 56 3.34 -9.30 -0.59
CA LEU A 56 4.45 -9.22 -1.55
C LEU A 56 5.05 -7.80 -1.64
N THR A 57 4.29 -6.76 -1.30
CA THR A 57 4.84 -5.40 -1.22
C THR A 57 5.76 -5.22 -0.02
N ASP A 58 5.57 -5.99 1.05
CA ASP A 58 6.42 -5.98 2.24
C ASP A 58 7.74 -6.72 2.03
N GLU A 59 7.79 -7.69 1.10
CA GLU A 59 9.00 -8.45 0.75
C GLU A 59 10.15 -7.59 0.22
N THR A 60 9.84 -6.39 -0.29
CA THR A 60 10.85 -5.45 -0.79
C THR A 60 10.67 -4.08 -0.18
N ILE A 61 11.77 -3.44 0.21
CA ILE A 61 11.74 -2.11 0.82
C ILE A 61 11.30 -1.01 -0.16
N ILE A 62 11.36 -1.28 -1.47
CA ILE A 62 11.24 -0.27 -2.53
C ILE A 62 9.91 0.48 -2.50
N TYR A 63 8.80 -0.19 -2.19
CA TYR A 63 7.48 0.43 -2.12
C TYR A 63 7.40 1.44 -0.97
N ARG A 64 7.87 1.04 0.21
CA ARG A 64 7.93 1.90 1.40
C ARG A 64 8.87 3.07 1.18
N LEU A 65 10.06 2.83 0.64
CA LEU A 65 11.04 3.89 0.35
C LEU A 65 10.53 4.89 -0.69
N ALA A 66 9.93 4.42 -1.78
CA ALA A 66 9.37 5.28 -2.82
C ALA A 66 8.32 6.24 -2.26
N MET A 67 7.47 5.76 -1.36
CA MET A 67 6.47 6.58 -0.68
C MET A 67 7.09 7.59 0.30
N ILE A 68 8.09 7.19 1.09
CA ILE A 68 8.77 8.11 2.01
C ILE A 68 9.46 9.24 1.24
N LEU A 69 10.08 8.93 0.09
CA LEU A 69 10.76 9.89 -0.77
C LEU A 69 9.79 10.75 -1.60
N HIS A 70 8.52 10.33 -1.73
CA HIS A 70 7.52 11.09 -2.48
C HIS A 70 7.06 12.33 -1.71
N PRO A 71 7.13 13.56 -2.29
CA PRO A 71 6.87 14.80 -1.58
C PRO A 71 5.43 14.93 -1.05
N GLY A 72 4.46 14.28 -1.72
CA GLY A 72 3.06 14.29 -1.32
C GLY A 72 2.70 13.29 -0.22
N HIS A 73 3.49 12.23 -0.04
CA HIS A 73 3.22 11.19 0.95
C HIS A 73 4.09 11.39 2.19
N LYS A 74 5.41 11.18 2.06
CA LYS A 74 6.37 11.16 3.17
C LYS A 74 5.87 10.25 4.30
N LEU A 75 6.33 10.50 5.52
CA LEU A 75 5.87 9.79 6.72
C LEU A 75 4.41 10.07 7.08
N ARG A 76 3.85 11.18 6.57
CA ARG A 76 2.48 11.58 6.89
C ARG A 76 1.46 10.55 6.40
N TYR A 77 1.65 10.03 5.18
CA TYR A 77 0.76 9.01 4.63
C TYR A 77 0.58 7.81 5.56
N PHE A 78 1.69 7.23 6.04
CA PHE A 78 1.64 6.03 6.87
C PHE A 78 0.91 6.28 8.20
N ARG A 79 1.08 7.49 8.77
CA ARG A 79 0.37 7.89 9.99
C ARG A 79 -1.12 8.08 9.75
N ASP A 80 -1.49 8.70 8.63
CA ASP A 80 -2.89 8.90 8.25
C ASP A 80 -3.60 7.57 8.01
N GLU A 81 -2.90 6.57 7.46
CA GLU A 81 -3.37 5.19 7.30
C GLU A 81 -3.21 4.32 8.57
N ASN A 82 -2.88 4.93 9.72
CA ASN A 82 -2.75 4.27 11.02
C ASN A 82 -1.75 3.09 11.05
N TRP A 83 -0.66 3.19 10.30
CA TRP A 83 0.41 2.20 10.39
C TRP A 83 1.06 2.25 11.78
N PRO A 84 1.51 1.10 12.31
CA PRO A 84 2.27 1.05 13.55
C PRO A 84 3.53 1.92 13.47
N GLU A 85 3.81 2.73 14.50
CA GLU A 85 4.97 3.62 14.49
C GLU A 85 6.29 2.82 14.44
N GLU A 86 6.30 1.57 14.95
CA GLU A 86 7.45 0.67 14.78
C GLU A 86 7.76 0.40 13.29
N TRP A 87 6.75 0.22 12.44
CA TRP A 87 6.94 -0.07 11.01
C TRP A 87 7.40 1.18 10.26
N ILE A 88 6.89 2.35 10.63
CA ILE A 88 7.33 3.64 10.09
C ILE A 88 8.81 3.86 10.45
N THR A 89 9.17 3.59 11.70
CA THR A 89 10.55 3.73 12.20
C THR A 89 11.50 2.78 11.47
N GLU A 90 11.12 1.52 11.31
CA GLU A 90 11.90 0.52 10.57
C GLU A 90 12.15 0.97 9.12
N ALA A 91 11.11 1.45 8.43
CA ALA A 91 11.24 1.93 7.05
C ALA A 91 12.17 3.16 6.93
N VAL A 92 12.14 4.07 7.92
CA VAL A 92 13.06 5.23 7.97
C VAL A 92 14.50 4.80 8.20
N GLU A 93 14.74 3.85 9.10
CA GLU A 93 16.10 3.37 9.36
C GLU A 93 16.67 2.61 8.16
N LEU A 94 15.85 1.80 7.47
CA LEU A 94 16.23 1.17 6.22
C LEU A 94 16.59 2.20 5.14
N LEU A 95 15.78 3.26 4.98
CA LEU A 95 16.08 4.36 4.04
C LEU A 95 17.44 4.99 4.34
N ARG A 96 17.71 5.28 5.62
CA ARG A 96 18.96 5.90 6.06
C ARG A 96 20.15 4.96 5.86
N ALA A 97 19.98 3.67 6.09
CA ALA A 97 21.01 2.67 5.86
C ALA A 97 21.38 2.59 4.37
N GLU A 98 20.39 2.49 3.48
CA GLU A 98 20.58 2.51 2.02
C GLU A 98 21.29 3.79 1.55
N TRP A 99 20.86 4.96 2.03
CA TRP A 99 21.52 6.23 1.71
C TRP A 99 22.99 6.24 2.14
N ARG A 100 23.29 5.78 3.36
CA ARG A 100 24.67 5.73 3.87
C ARG A 100 25.54 4.73 3.12
N ALA A 101 24.97 3.63 2.63
CA ALA A 101 25.71 2.58 1.94
C ALA A 101 26.09 2.98 0.50
N TYR A 102 25.22 3.73 -0.19
CA TYR A 102 25.37 3.95 -1.64
C TYR A 102 25.58 5.42 -2.05
N TYR A 103 25.24 6.39 -1.19
CA TYR A 103 25.19 7.81 -1.58
C TYR A 103 25.94 8.74 -0.64
N LYS A 104 26.54 8.23 0.44
CA LYS A 104 27.40 8.99 1.35
C LYS A 104 28.86 8.75 1.02
#